data_AF-A0A7S1I9Y4-F1
#
_entry.id   AF-A0A7S1I9Y4-F1
#
_cell.length_a   1.000
_cell.length_b   1.000
_cell.length_c   1.000
_cell.angle_alpha   90.00
_cell.angle_beta   90.00
_cell.angle_gamma   90.00
#
_symmetry.space_group_name_H-M   'P 1'
#
loop_
_entity.id
_entity.type
_entity.pdbx_description
1 polymer ?
#
loop_
_entity_poly.entity_id
_entity_poly.type
_entity_poly.pdbx_seq_one_letter_code
_entity_poly.pdbx_strand_id
1 'polypeptide(L)'
;FGLRVHCFMLCLCLVVWLCTLMGVEMKPSTTQDAEAAVSHYDILGVDPDASVQEIKKAYRKIALKTHPDKNANNKAKSGQDFRRLGRAYQVLVDEEKRADYDLYGEEDPFMAPGGWRINERYNFDDIWDVSGGNFQSFVVQSQELWLIKFKTPWQQECKELIPLWNKVAKLLKGVVRVGVVECGQGQRTNP
;
A
#
# COMPACT_ATOMS: atom_id res chain seq x y z
N PHE A 1 -15.42 -52.43 -1.27
CA PHE A 1 -14.45 -51.31 -1.36
C PHE A 1 -13.44 -51.43 -2.52
N GLY A 2 -13.35 -52.53 -3.28
CA GLY A 2 -12.30 -52.72 -4.31
C GLY A 2 -12.56 -52.19 -5.74
N LEU A 3 -13.80 -51.89 -6.14
CA LEU A 3 -14.10 -51.47 -7.52
C LEU A 3 -13.98 -49.95 -7.78
N ARG A 4 -14.05 -49.12 -6.73
CA ARG A 4 -13.97 -47.65 -6.88
C ARG A 4 -12.53 -47.12 -6.98
N VAL A 5 -11.54 -47.88 -6.50
CA VAL A 5 -10.13 -47.46 -6.50
C VAL A 5 -9.47 -47.76 -7.86
N HIS A 6 -9.88 -48.84 -8.52
CA HIS A 6 -9.40 -49.19 -9.85
C HIS A 6 -9.83 -48.19 -10.94
N CYS A 7 -11.05 -47.67 -10.84
CA CYS A 7 -11.53 -46.66 -11.80
C CYS A 7 -10.78 -45.31 -11.65
N PHE A 8 -10.40 -44.96 -10.42
CA PHE A 8 -9.62 -43.74 -10.15
C PHE A 8 -8.16 -43.85 -10.62
N MET A 9 -7.52 -45.00 -10.44
CA MET A 9 -6.14 -45.20 -10.94
C MET A 9 -6.07 -45.28 -12.45
N LEU A 10 -7.02 -45.95 -13.12
CA LEU A 10 -7.06 -46.00 -14.58
C LEU A 10 -7.30 -44.62 -15.21
N CYS A 11 -8.08 -43.76 -14.55
CA CYS A 11 -8.32 -42.39 -14.99
C CYS A 11 -7.07 -41.50 -14.86
N LEU A 12 -6.30 -41.62 -13.76
CA LEU A 12 -5.05 -40.87 -13.59
C LEU A 12 -3.96 -41.30 -14.58
N CYS A 13 -3.87 -42.58 -14.90
CA CYS A 13 -2.91 -43.07 -15.89
C CYS A 13 -3.23 -42.58 -17.32
N LEU A 14 -4.52 -42.49 -17.69
CA LEU A 14 -4.93 -41.96 -18.99
C LEU A 14 -4.67 -40.46 -19.14
N VAL A 15 -4.81 -39.68 -18.06
CA VAL A 15 -4.48 -38.24 -18.07
C VAL A 15 -2.99 -38.00 -18.26
N VAL A 16 -2.14 -38.78 -17.58
CA VAL A 16 -0.66 -38.68 -17.73
C VAL A 16 -0.20 -39.13 -19.12
N TRP A 17 -0.86 -40.13 -19.71
CA TRP A 17 -0.58 -40.61 -21.06
C TRP A 17 -1.06 -39.62 -22.15
N LEU A 18 -2.19 -38.94 -21.94
CA LEU A 18 -2.66 -37.85 -22.80
C LEU A 18 -1.75 -36.61 -22.73
N CYS A 19 -1.25 -36.27 -21.54
CA CYS A 19 -0.32 -35.15 -21.37
C CYS A 19 1.02 -35.37 -22.10
N THR A 20 1.49 -36.62 -22.18
CA THR A 20 2.73 -36.97 -22.89
C THR A 20 2.55 -37.07 -24.41
N LEU A 21 1.37 -37.47 -24.90
CA LEU A 21 1.02 -37.45 -26.33
C LEU A 21 0.78 -36.05 -26.90
N MET A 22 0.32 -35.09 -26.08
CA MET A 22 0.07 -33.71 -26.51
C MET A 22 1.31 -32.81 -26.49
N GLY A 23 2.50 -33.32 -26.16
CA GLY A 23 3.73 -32.51 -26.16
C GLY A 23 3.63 -31.26 -25.27
N VAL A 24 2.77 -31.29 -24.25
CA VAL A 24 2.70 -30.23 -23.24
C VAL A 24 3.85 -30.47 -22.29
N GLU A 25 5.01 -29.95 -22.68
CA GLU A 25 6.14 -29.76 -21.79
C GLU A 25 5.67 -28.82 -20.69
N MET A 26 5.34 -29.37 -19.52
CA MET A 26 5.23 -28.59 -18.29
C MET A 26 6.64 -28.09 -17.99
N LYS A 27 7.01 -26.98 -18.63
CA LYS A 27 8.13 -26.17 -18.16
C LYS A 27 7.83 -25.90 -16.69
N PRO A 28 8.71 -26.30 -15.75
CA PRO A 28 8.62 -25.73 -14.42
C PRO A 28 8.64 -24.22 -14.66
N SER A 29 7.60 -23.53 -14.21
CA SER A 29 7.63 -22.07 -14.20
C SER A 29 8.83 -21.72 -13.35
N THR A 30 9.92 -21.34 -14.01
CA THR A 30 11.07 -20.73 -13.38
C THR A 30 10.61 -19.37 -12.89
N THR A 31 9.90 -19.38 -11.78
CA THR A 31 9.75 -18.26 -10.87
C THR A 31 10.33 -18.77 -9.56
N GLN A 32 11.63 -19.00 -9.60
CA GLN A 32 12.49 -18.78 -8.45
C GLN A 32 13.25 -17.47 -8.65
N ASP A 33 12.54 -16.43 -9.11
CA ASP A 33 12.84 -15.09 -8.66
C ASP A 33 12.03 -14.96 -7.37
N ALA A 34 12.69 -15.11 -6.22
CA ALA A 34 12.15 -14.57 -4.99
C ALA A 34 11.84 -13.10 -5.29
N GLU A 35 10.56 -12.70 -5.21
CA GLU A 35 10.15 -11.32 -5.33
C GLU A 35 10.84 -10.56 -4.19
N ALA A 36 12.02 -10.00 -4.47
CA ALA A 36 12.74 -9.18 -3.52
C ALA A 36 11.78 -8.07 -3.10
N ALA A 37 11.53 -7.95 -1.81
CA ALA A 37 10.65 -6.93 -1.28
C ALA A 37 11.09 -5.57 -1.83
N VAL A 38 10.22 -4.91 -2.59
CA VAL A 38 10.56 -3.67 -3.31
C VAL A 38 10.91 -2.59 -2.28
N SER A 39 12.15 -2.09 -2.32
CA SER A 39 12.61 -1.08 -1.37
C SER A 39 11.90 0.26 -1.59
N HIS A 40 11.84 1.09 -0.54
CA HIS A 40 11.37 2.48 -0.65
C HIS A 40 12.24 3.29 -1.63
N TYR A 41 13.53 2.95 -1.74
CA TYR A 41 14.45 3.54 -2.71
C TYR A 41 14.08 3.14 -4.15
N ASP A 42 13.72 1.88 -4.37
CA ASP A 42 13.29 1.36 -5.68
C ASP A 42 11.98 2.01 -6.15
N ILE A 43 11.03 2.23 -5.22
CA ILE A 43 9.76 2.90 -5.51
C ILE A 43 10.00 4.34 -6.01
N LEU A 44 10.97 5.04 -5.40
CA LEU A 44 11.34 6.40 -5.80
C LEU A 44 12.33 6.43 -6.97
N GLY A 45 12.95 5.29 -7.31
CA GLY A 45 14.00 5.19 -8.32
C GLY A 45 15.21 6.05 -7.98
N VAL A 46 15.58 6.09 -6.69
CA VAL A 46 16.72 6.86 -6.16
C VAL A 46 17.72 5.92 -5.51
N ASP A 47 18.97 6.37 -5.44
CA ASP A 47 20.03 5.64 -4.75
C ASP A 47 19.82 5.66 -3.21
N PRO A 48 20.20 4.59 -2.48
CA PRO A 48 20.22 4.59 -1.02
C PRO A 48 21.06 5.69 -0.38
N ASP A 49 21.99 6.32 -1.10
CA ASP A 49 22.77 7.47 -0.65
C ASP A 49 22.20 8.82 -1.14
N ALA A 50 21.04 8.81 -1.83
CA ALA A 50 20.46 10.02 -2.42
C ALA A 50 20.16 11.09 -1.37
N SER A 51 20.42 12.35 -1.72
CA SER A 51 20.10 13.49 -0.87
C SER A 51 18.59 13.71 -0.74
N VAL A 52 18.16 14.37 0.34
CA VAL A 52 16.76 14.77 0.55
C VAL A 52 16.21 15.59 -0.63
N GLN A 53 17.05 16.38 -1.29
CA GLN A 53 16.66 17.17 -2.46
C GLN A 53 16.37 16.29 -3.68
N GLU A 54 17.15 15.25 -3.90
CA GLU A 54 16.95 14.27 -4.97
C GLU A 54 15.70 13.45 -4.72
N ILE A 55 15.47 13.00 -3.49
CA ILE A 55 14.26 12.31 -3.06
C ILE A 55 13.01 13.16 -3.36
N LYS A 56 13.03 14.45 -2.96
CA LYS A 56 11.94 15.41 -3.27
C LYS A 56 11.74 15.61 -4.77
N LYS A 57 12.81 15.59 -5.56
CA LYS A 57 12.74 15.78 -7.01
C LYS A 57 12.18 14.53 -7.69
N ALA A 58 12.63 13.35 -7.30
CA ALA A 58 12.16 12.06 -7.80
C ALA A 58 10.67 11.87 -7.48
N TYR A 59 10.27 12.12 -6.24
CA TYR A 59 8.87 12.07 -5.82
C TYR A 59 7.98 12.95 -6.70
N ARG A 60 8.33 14.23 -6.88
CA ARG A 60 7.57 15.16 -7.73
C ARG A 60 7.44 14.65 -9.17
N LYS A 61 8.51 14.11 -9.74
CA LYS A 61 8.53 13.57 -11.11
C LYS A 61 7.59 12.36 -11.25
N ILE A 62 7.62 11.42 -10.32
CA ILE A 62 6.81 10.20 -10.39
C ILE A 62 5.36 10.48 -10.01
N ALA A 63 5.10 11.36 -9.03
CA ALA A 63 3.77 11.77 -8.61
C ALA A 63 2.99 12.40 -9.77
N LEU A 64 3.64 13.24 -10.57
CA LEU A 64 3.03 13.85 -11.76
C LEU A 64 2.67 12.84 -12.87
N LYS A 65 3.39 11.72 -12.96
CA LYS A 65 3.13 10.65 -13.92
C LYS A 65 2.06 9.67 -13.42
N THR A 66 2.06 9.43 -12.11
CA THR A 66 1.24 8.41 -11.44
C THR A 66 -0.05 8.99 -10.87
N HIS A 67 -0.33 10.28 -11.10
CA HIS A 67 -1.54 10.93 -10.62
C HIS A 67 -2.79 10.24 -11.22
N PRO A 68 -3.77 9.83 -10.39
CA PRO A 68 -4.97 9.11 -10.85
C PRO A 68 -5.75 9.86 -11.95
N ASP A 69 -5.78 11.20 -11.90
CA ASP A 69 -6.48 12.02 -12.90
C ASP A 69 -5.88 11.89 -14.30
N LYS A 70 -4.57 11.67 -14.42
CA LYS A 70 -3.90 11.51 -15.72
C LYS A 70 -3.96 10.07 -16.25
N ASN A 71 -4.33 9.12 -15.40
CA ASN A 71 -4.41 7.70 -15.72
C ASN A 71 -5.85 7.19 -15.58
N ALA A 72 -6.79 7.87 -16.25
CA ALA A 72 -8.23 7.60 -16.15
C ALA A 72 -8.61 6.14 -16.51
N ASN A 73 -7.86 5.50 -17.42
CA ASN A 73 -8.11 4.11 -17.84
C ASN A 73 -7.56 3.08 -16.85
N ASN A 74 -6.75 3.48 -15.87
CA ASN A 74 -6.15 2.60 -14.87
C ASN A 74 -6.09 3.24 -13.47
N LYS A 75 -7.21 3.86 -13.06
CA LYS A 75 -7.30 4.60 -11.79
C LYS A 75 -6.95 3.75 -10.58
N ALA A 76 -7.32 2.47 -10.57
CA ALA A 76 -7.08 1.57 -9.45
C ALA A 76 -5.57 1.31 -9.23
N LYS A 77 -4.84 0.94 -10.29
CA LYS A 77 -3.39 0.71 -10.23
C LYS A 77 -2.63 2.01 -10.01
N SER A 78 -2.99 3.08 -10.73
CA SER A 78 -2.39 4.40 -10.55
C SER A 78 -2.56 4.91 -9.12
N GLY A 79 -3.72 4.67 -8.50
CA GLY A 79 -3.96 4.98 -7.10
C GLY A 79 -3.09 4.14 -6.16
N GLN A 80 -2.89 2.85 -6.43
CA GLN A 80 -2.02 1.99 -5.61
C GLN A 80 -0.56 2.41 -5.71
N ASP A 81 -0.08 2.67 -6.93
CA ASP A 81 1.30 3.10 -7.18
C ASP A 81 1.56 4.47 -6.55
N PHE A 82 0.60 5.40 -6.62
CA PHE A 82 0.69 6.70 -5.96
C PHE A 82 0.75 6.57 -4.43
N ARG A 83 0.01 5.62 -3.84
CA ARG A 83 0.07 5.35 -2.39
C ARG A 83 1.43 4.81 -1.97
N ARG A 84 1.96 3.83 -2.70
CA ARG A 84 3.31 3.29 -2.47
C ARG A 84 4.37 4.38 -2.59
N LEU A 85 4.26 5.22 -3.61
CA LEU A 85 5.14 6.38 -3.82
C LEU A 85 5.09 7.38 -2.66
N GLY A 86 3.89 7.71 -2.17
CA GLY A 86 3.71 8.60 -1.03
C GLY A 86 4.36 8.06 0.26
N ARG A 87 4.20 6.76 0.53
CA ARG A 87 4.85 6.10 1.68
C ARG A 87 6.36 6.13 1.58
N ALA A 88 6.91 5.72 0.43
CA ALA A 88 8.33 5.77 0.15
C ALA A 88 8.93 7.15 0.43
N TYR A 89 8.25 8.19 -0.06
CA TYR A 89 8.68 9.57 0.18
C TYR A 89 8.62 9.98 1.64
N GLN A 90 7.56 9.63 2.38
CA GLN A 90 7.41 10.02 3.79
C GLN A 90 8.49 9.41 4.71
N VAL A 91 8.92 8.19 4.42
CA VAL A 91 10.00 7.53 5.15
C VAL A 91 11.34 8.14 4.75
N LEU A 92 11.63 8.24 3.45
CA LEU A 92 12.96 8.62 2.98
C LEU A 92 13.29 10.11 3.11
N VAL A 93 12.29 11.00 3.19
CA VAL A 93 12.52 12.45 3.31
C VAL A 93 12.92 12.88 4.73
N ASP A 94 12.58 12.07 5.74
CA ASP A 94 12.86 12.32 7.15
C ASP A 94 14.08 11.49 7.55
N GLU A 95 15.15 12.16 7.98
CA GLU A 95 16.45 11.53 8.21
C GLU A 95 16.41 10.46 9.30
N GLU A 96 15.63 10.69 10.35
CA GLU A 96 15.42 9.73 11.43
C GLU A 96 14.65 8.50 10.93
N LYS A 97 13.54 8.69 10.19
CA LYS A 97 12.79 7.56 9.60
C LYS A 97 13.60 6.75 8.62
N ARG A 98 14.41 7.43 7.82
CA ARG A 98 15.29 6.79 6.85
C ARG A 98 16.31 5.92 7.57
N ALA A 99 16.94 6.43 8.62
CA ALA A 99 17.89 5.67 9.42
C ALA A 99 17.24 4.43 10.07
N ASP A 100 16.02 4.57 10.61
CA ASP A 100 15.26 3.45 11.17
C ASP A 100 14.93 2.40 10.09
N TYR A 101 14.49 2.86 8.92
CA TYR A 101 14.20 2.00 7.76
C TYR A 101 15.46 1.28 7.25
N ASP A 102 16.60 1.95 7.21
CA ASP A 102 17.87 1.36 6.77
C ASP A 102 18.37 0.30 7.78
N LEU A 103 18.03 0.46 9.06
CA LEU A 103 18.43 -0.46 10.13
C LEU A 103 17.51 -1.69 10.24
N TYR A 104 16.21 -1.50 10.11
CA TYR A 104 15.20 -2.54 10.39
C TYR A 104 14.40 -3.00 9.16
N GLY A 105 14.50 -2.30 8.03
CA GLY A 105 13.68 -2.55 6.85
C GLY A 105 12.21 -2.19 7.06
N GLU A 106 11.31 -2.91 6.39
CA GLU A 106 9.86 -2.69 6.52
C GLU A 106 9.26 -3.40 7.76
N GLU A 107 10.01 -4.31 8.41
CA GLU A 107 9.62 -5.03 9.63
C GLU A 107 10.34 -4.43 10.87
N ASP A 108 9.78 -3.36 11.43
CA ASP A 108 10.34 -2.73 12.64
C ASP A 108 10.09 -3.59 13.92
N PRO A 109 11.15 -4.09 14.62
CA PRO A 109 11.02 -4.83 15.87
C PRO A 109 10.56 -3.97 17.07
N PHE A 110 10.63 -2.64 16.96
CA PHE A 110 10.17 -1.69 17.98
C PHE A 110 8.69 -1.32 17.83
N MET A 111 7.98 -1.95 16.89
CA MET A 111 6.50 -1.92 16.76
C MET A 111 5.76 -2.73 17.86
N ALA A 112 6.37 -2.91 19.02
CA ALA A 112 5.72 -3.33 20.26
C ALA A 112 4.91 -2.15 20.87
N PRO A 113 3.87 -2.40 21.68
CA PRO A 113 2.80 -1.44 21.90
C PRO A 113 3.22 -0.25 22.78
N GLY A 114 3.54 0.89 22.15
CA GLY A 114 3.50 2.21 22.78
C GLY A 114 4.66 3.16 22.42
N GLY A 115 4.47 4.04 21.43
CA GLY A 115 5.37 5.21 21.27
C GLY A 115 5.34 5.95 19.93
N TRP A 116 4.44 6.93 19.81
CA TRP A 116 4.55 8.22 19.08
C TRP A 116 5.35 8.38 17.76
N ARG A 117 4.74 8.05 16.60
CA ARG A 117 4.73 8.93 15.39
C ARG A 117 3.31 8.97 14.77
N ILE A 118 2.77 10.17 14.61
CA ILE A 118 1.33 10.49 14.42
C ILE A 118 0.72 10.11 13.06
N ASN A 119 1.53 9.63 12.10
CA ASN A 119 1.07 9.19 10.79
C ASN A 119 1.17 7.68 10.54
N GLU A 120 1.75 6.87 11.43
CA GLU A 120 2.07 5.45 11.13
C GLU A 120 1.07 4.41 11.65
N ARG A 121 -0.07 4.82 12.21
CA ARG A 121 -1.05 3.84 12.75
C ARG A 121 -2.19 3.51 11.80
N TYR A 122 -2.29 4.18 10.66
CA TYR A 122 -3.29 3.85 9.65
C TYR A 122 -2.69 2.97 8.57
N ASN A 123 -3.39 1.89 8.20
CA ASN A 123 -3.00 1.12 7.02
C ASN A 123 -3.31 1.95 5.76
N PHE A 124 -2.31 2.65 5.24
CA PHE A 124 -2.47 3.50 4.05
C PHE A 124 -2.78 2.74 2.77
N ASP A 125 -2.76 1.40 2.75
CA ASP A 125 -3.31 0.65 1.63
C ASP A 125 -4.84 0.74 1.56
N ASP A 126 -5.49 0.90 2.70
CA ASP A 126 -6.94 0.89 2.85
C ASP A 126 -7.51 2.26 3.28
N ILE A 127 -6.67 3.15 3.81
CA ILE A 127 -7.08 4.45 4.37
C ILE A 127 -6.40 5.61 3.63
N TRP A 128 -7.21 6.58 3.21
CA TRP A 128 -6.80 7.76 2.47
C TRP A 128 -6.57 8.96 3.39
N ASP A 129 -5.38 9.57 3.35
CA ASP A 129 -5.20 10.89 3.94
C ASP A 129 -5.72 11.97 2.98
N VAL A 130 -6.83 12.59 3.37
CA VAL A 130 -7.52 13.64 2.61
C VAL A 130 -7.38 15.00 3.29
N SER A 131 -6.25 15.19 3.97
CA SER A 131 -5.82 16.47 4.55
C SER A 131 -5.14 17.37 3.51
N GLY A 132 -5.19 18.70 3.73
CA GLY A 132 -4.36 19.64 2.97
C GLY A 132 -4.82 19.92 1.53
N GLY A 133 -6.02 20.50 1.37
CA GLY A 133 -6.52 21.05 0.10
C GLY A 133 -6.99 20.03 -0.94
N ASN A 134 -6.66 18.75 -0.78
CA ASN A 134 -7.08 17.67 -1.67
C ASN A 134 -8.51 17.14 -1.37
N PHE A 135 -9.12 17.55 -0.26
CA PHE A 135 -10.47 17.09 0.14
C PHE A 135 -11.52 17.32 -0.95
N GLN A 136 -11.50 18.49 -1.59
CA GLN A 136 -12.48 18.84 -2.62
C GLN A 136 -12.41 17.90 -3.83
N SER A 137 -11.20 17.59 -4.31
CA SER A 137 -11.02 16.75 -5.49
C SER A 137 -11.20 15.26 -5.19
N PHE A 138 -10.71 14.78 -4.04
CA PHE A 138 -10.77 13.35 -3.70
C PHE A 138 -12.13 12.92 -3.16
N VAL A 139 -12.81 13.79 -2.42
CA VAL A 139 -14.05 13.45 -1.70
C VAL A 139 -15.26 14.08 -2.39
N VAL A 140 -15.29 15.41 -2.50
CA VAL A 140 -16.49 16.14 -2.90
C VAL A 140 -16.83 15.94 -4.38
N GLN A 141 -15.82 15.86 -5.24
CA GLN A 141 -15.99 15.63 -6.68
C GLN A 141 -16.06 14.14 -7.05
N SER A 142 -15.90 13.23 -6.08
CA SER A 142 -15.95 11.80 -6.34
C SER A 142 -17.40 11.30 -6.43
N GLN A 143 -17.63 10.29 -7.26
CA GLN A 143 -18.90 9.54 -7.32
C GLN A 143 -18.92 8.35 -6.34
N GLU A 144 -17.87 8.17 -5.55
CA GLU A 144 -17.70 7.06 -4.63
C GLU A 144 -18.22 7.41 -3.25
N LEU A 145 -18.70 6.42 -2.50
CA LEU A 145 -19.11 6.63 -1.11
C LEU A 145 -17.86 6.74 -0.22
N TRP A 146 -17.79 7.81 0.57
CA TRP A 146 -16.67 8.09 1.48
C TRP A 146 -17.10 8.06 2.94
N LEU A 147 -16.32 7.36 3.77
CA LEU A 147 -16.39 7.38 5.22
C LEU A 147 -15.15 8.10 5.75
N ILE A 148 -15.33 9.29 6.33
CA ILE A 148 -14.23 10.17 6.71
C ILE A 148 -14.18 10.37 8.21
N LYS A 149 -13.00 10.15 8.80
CA LYS A 149 -12.70 10.49 10.19
C LYS A 149 -11.91 11.79 10.26
N PHE A 150 -12.51 12.79 10.86
CA PHE A 150 -11.83 14.02 11.26
C PHE A 150 -11.08 13.76 12.57
N LYS A 151 -9.75 13.95 12.58
CA LYS A 151 -8.89 13.71 13.75
C LYS A 151 -8.10 14.97 14.11
N THR A 152 -7.68 15.06 15.37
CA THR A 152 -6.54 15.90 15.75
C THR A 152 -5.40 15.00 16.21
N PRO A 153 -4.13 15.36 15.99
CA PRO A 153 -3.00 14.50 16.36
C PRO A 153 -2.73 14.47 17.86
N TRP A 154 -3.21 15.46 18.63
CA TRP A 154 -2.98 15.56 20.07
C TRP A 154 -4.05 14.87 20.93
N GLN A 155 -5.29 14.72 20.47
CA GLN A 155 -6.36 14.07 21.25
C GLN A 155 -6.15 12.57 21.41
N GLN A 156 -6.35 12.07 22.63
CA GLN A 156 -6.07 10.68 22.99
C GLN A 156 -7.14 9.72 22.46
N GLU A 157 -8.39 10.14 22.49
CA GLU A 157 -9.56 9.42 21.98
C GLU A 157 -9.44 9.18 20.48
N CYS A 158 -8.83 10.13 19.76
CA CYS A 158 -8.53 9.98 18.34
C CYS A 158 -7.55 8.82 18.08
N LYS A 159 -6.61 8.55 19.01
CA LYS A 159 -5.57 7.53 18.89
C LYS A 159 -6.09 6.13 19.21
N GLU A 160 -6.95 6.01 20.22
CA GLU A 160 -7.58 4.75 20.60
C GLU A 160 -8.51 4.19 19.52
N LEU A 161 -9.13 5.09 18.75
CA LEU A 161 -10.01 4.71 17.65
C LEU A 161 -9.26 4.20 16.40
N ILE A 162 -7.93 4.38 16.32
CA ILE A 162 -7.15 4.00 15.13
C ILE A 162 -7.24 2.49 14.78
N PRO A 163 -6.99 1.54 15.71
CA PRO A 163 -7.09 0.12 15.39
C PRO A 163 -8.48 -0.29 14.91
N LEU A 164 -9.54 0.33 15.46
CA LEU A 164 -10.90 0.09 14.98
C LEU A 164 -11.09 0.65 13.58
N TRP A 165 -10.56 1.84 13.30
CA TRP A 165 -10.65 2.46 11.98
C TRP A 165 -9.91 1.64 10.90
N ASN A 166 -8.78 1.02 11.22
CA ASN A 166 -8.10 0.08 10.33
C ASN A 166 -8.98 -1.14 10.02
N LYS A 167 -9.67 -1.68 11.03
CA LYS A 167 -10.61 -2.79 10.81
C LYS A 167 -11.77 -2.37 9.93
N VAL A 168 -12.35 -1.19 10.17
CA VAL A 168 -13.41 -0.62 9.33
C VAL A 168 -12.94 -0.47 7.88
N ALA A 169 -11.76 0.11 7.64
CA ALA A 169 -11.21 0.27 6.31
C ALA A 169 -11.00 -1.06 5.58
N LYS A 170 -10.50 -2.08 6.31
CA LYS A 170 -10.32 -3.42 5.78
C LYS A 170 -11.65 -4.09 5.43
N LEU A 171 -12.67 -3.94 6.28
CA LEU A 171 -14.00 -4.53 6.09
C LEU A 171 -14.77 -3.88 4.94
N LEU A 172 -14.61 -2.57 4.77
CA LEU A 172 -15.31 -1.80 3.74
C LEU A 172 -14.55 -1.72 2.41
N LYS A 173 -13.40 -2.39 2.31
CA LYS A 173 -12.54 -2.37 1.12
C LYS A 173 -13.32 -2.78 -0.12
N GLY A 174 -13.34 -1.89 -1.11
CA GLY A 174 -14.04 -2.09 -2.39
C GLY A 174 -15.50 -1.63 -2.41
N VAL A 175 -16.09 -1.30 -1.26
CA VAL A 175 -17.48 -0.79 -1.18
C VAL A 175 -17.51 0.68 -0.79
N VAL A 176 -16.75 1.07 0.24
CA VAL A 176 -16.68 2.44 0.74
C VAL A 176 -15.22 2.84 0.87
N ARG A 177 -14.89 4.06 0.44
CA ARG A 177 -13.56 4.61 0.66
C ARG A 177 -13.45 5.18 2.05
N VAL A 178 -12.42 4.78 2.77
CA VAL A 178 -12.19 5.23 4.14
C VAL A 178 -11.08 6.27 4.14
N GLY A 179 -11.36 7.45 4.70
CA GLY A 179 -10.46 8.58 4.72
C GLY A 179 -10.23 9.16 6.12
N VAL A 180 -9.15 9.89 6.27
CA VAL A 180 -8.81 10.65 7.47
C VAL A 180 -8.49 12.09 7.08
N VAL A 181 -9.00 13.04 7.84
CA VAL A 181 -8.69 14.48 7.72
C VAL A 181 -8.09 14.94 9.04
N GLU A 182 -6.93 15.60 8.98
CA GLU A 182 -6.34 16.28 10.13
C GLU A 182 -6.95 17.67 10.32
N CYS A 183 -7.71 17.82 11.40
CA CYS A 183 -8.26 19.09 11.86
C CYS A 183 -7.14 19.96 12.45
N GLY A 184 -7.00 21.19 11.97
CA GLY A 184 -6.08 22.19 12.53
C GLY A 184 -4.90 22.59 11.64
N GLN A 185 -4.72 21.97 10.46
CA GLN A 185 -3.63 22.34 9.53
C GLN A 185 -3.81 23.71 8.83
N GLY A 186 -4.89 24.44 9.13
CA GLY A 186 -5.17 25.80 8.63
C GLY A 186 -5.05 26.92 9.66
N GLN A 187 -4.58 26.66 10.89
CA GLN A 187 -4.48 27.68 11.97
C GLN A 187 -3.11 27.73 12.65
N ARG A 188 -2.03 27.53 11.89
CA ARG A 188 -0.68 27.97 12.29
C ARG A 188 -0.21 29.08 11.35
N THR A 189 -0.97 30.16 11.24
CA THR A 189 -0.34 31.45 11.00
C THR A 189 0.35 31.83 12.31
N ASN A 190 1.68 31.91 12.30
CA ASN A 190 2.49 32.36 13.43
C ASN A 190 1.89 33.63 14.06
N PRO A 191 1.97 33.80 15.40
CA PRO A 191 1.61 35.05 16.04
C PRO A 191 2.41 36.23 15.47
#